data_AF-A0A946QF47-F1
#
_entry.id   AF-A0A946QF47-F1
#
_cell.length_a   1.000
_cell.length_b   1.000
_cell.length_c   1.000
_cell.angle_alpha   90.00
_cell.angle_beta   90.00
_cell.angle_gamma   90.00
#
_symmetry.space_group_name_H-M   'P 1'
#
loop_
_entity.id
_entity.type
_entity.pdbx_description
1 polymer ?
#
loop_
_entity_poly.entity_id
_entity_poly.type
_entity_poly.pdbx_seq_one_letter_code
_entity_poly.pdbx_strand_id
1 'polypeptide(L)'
;MSPIAQQPYKTTFDPPPWFAPSSKNAIGKRPYLYRGELPSIQSRGIISSRLKHPLYDQLPWFAALNECLVQASQQTQLILTAPQTTTHEFIQARQQKLAFTLGTIHCYSNPTKWAAIINKPQSKLSAPYDVLAGPIVNATATTNNINLSNRPALRDRILIASANIIDVLQLRNNSFLIPLLQDKPTNQVRYLQVKTPTTRAIKLQPFNSTRTITFPDWFTCENYLGHWTRDCDGPWPDETRQHWINQLLDELPQSNHTALNTLRRIIASKTLTGASKTIRGALPMTCFTRVPITQWSA
;
A
#
# COMPACT_ATOMS: atom_id res chain seq x y z
N MET A 1 21.41 8.21 18.47
CA MET A 1 20.01 8.58 18.77
C MET A 1 19.77 8.29 20.24
N SER A 2 19.52 9.32 21.05
CA SER A 2 19.18 9.14 22.47
C SER A 2 17.88 8.35 22.62
N PRO A 3 17.74 7.50 23.66
CA PRO A 3 16.49 6.81 23.90
C PRO A 3 15.41 7.85 24.17
N ILE A 4 14.39 7.89 23.32
CA ILE A 4 13.21 8.72 23.55
C ILE A 4 12.60 8.20 24.85
N ALA A 5 12.77 8.94 25.93
CA ALA A 5 12.10 8.68 27.20
C ALA A 5 10.61 8.47 26.90
N GLN A 6 10.00 7.43 27.49
CA GLN A 6 8.61 7.08 27.24
C GLN A 6 7.70 8.24 27.68
N GLN A 7 7.36 9.12 26.73
CA GLN A 7 6.44 10.22 26.98
C GLN A 7 5.05 9.66 27.28
N PRO A 8 4.32 10.21 28.27
CA PRO A 8 2.99 9.75 28.60
C PRO A 8 2.03 9.96 27.41
N TYR A 9 1.04 9.08 27.30
CA TYR A 9 -0.02 9.21 26.32
C TYR A 9 -1.00 10.30 26.74
N LYS A 10 -1.40 11.16 25.80
CA LYS A 10 -2.38 12.24 26.02
C LYS A 10 -3.70 11.88 25.33
N THR A 11 -4.76 11.73 26.12
CA THR A 11 -6.13 11.59 25.60
C THR A 11 -6.78 12.97 25.56
N THR A 12 -7.28 13.39 24.41
CA THR A 12 -7.91 14.72 24.25
C THR A 12 -9.01 14.69 23.19
N PHE A 13 -9.89 15.68 23.20
CA PHE A 13 -10.86 15.93 22.11
C PHE A 13 -10.35 16.92 21.07
N ASP A 14 -9.21 17.55 21.33
CA ASP A 14 -8.55 18.42 20.37
C ASP A 14 -7.59 17.60 19.50
N PRO A 15 -7.59 17.82 18.18
CA PRO A 15 -6.64 17.17 17.29
C PRO A 15 -5.18 17.41 17.71
N PRO A 16 -4.25 16.49 17.40
CA PRO A 16 -2.83 16.71 17.58
C PRO A 16 -2.34 18.02 16.92
N PRO A 17 -1.32 18.69 17.45
CA PRO A 17 -0.85 19.99 16.94
C PRO A 17 -0.24 19.93 15.54
N TRP A 18 0.10 18.73 15.04
CA TRP A 18 0.55 18.49 13.67
C TRP A 18 -0.59 18.17 12.68
N PHE A 19 -1.84 18.16 13.14
CA PHE A 19 -3.01 18.09 12.25
C PHE A 19 -3.38 19.49 11.76
N ALA A 20 -3.99 19.55 10.58
CA ALA A 20 -4.53 20.79 10.02
C ALA A 20 -5.61 21.36 10.96
N PRO A 21 -5.64 22.69 11.17
CA PRO A 21 -6.64 23.34 12.03
C PRO A 21 -8.10 23.07 11.59
N SER A 22 -8.33 22.91 10.28
CA SER A 22 -9.64 22.63 9.70
C SER A 22 -10.16 21.21 9.96
N SER A 23 -9.31 20.31 10.48
CA SER A 23 -9.65 18.90 10.68
C SER A 23 -10.85 18.69 11.61
N LYS A 24 -10.97 19.48 12.69
CA LYS A 24 -12.01 19.36 13.72
C LYS A 24 -13.44 19.44 13.15
N ASN A 25 -13.66 20.34 12.20
CA ASN A 25 -14.97 20.53 11.58
C ASN A 25 -15.29 19.43 10.57
N ALA A 26 -14.29 18.98 9.80
CA ALA A 26 -14.49 18.00 8.72
C ALA A 26 -14.78 16.57 9.23
N ILE A 27 -14.22 16.18 10.38
CA ILE A 27 -14.35 14.80 10.91
C ILE A 27 -15.27 14.67 12.10
N GLY A 28 -15.76 15.81 12.64
CA GLY A 28 -16.58 15.89 13.83
C GLY A 28 -15.78 15.69 15.12
N LYS A 29 -16.40 16.01 16.27
CA LYS A 29 -15.78 15.86 17.59
C LYS A 29 -15.49 14.38 17.89
N ARG A 30 -14.23 14.07 18.20
CA ARG A 30 -13.71 12.71 18.43
C ARG A 30 -12.61 12.73 19.49
N PRO A 31 -12.42 11.64 20.25
CA PRO A 31 -11.25 11.51 21.10
C PRO A 31 -10.02 11.11 20.26
N TYR A 32 -8.87 11.65 20.62
CA TYR A 32 -7.56 11.34 20.08
C TYR A 32 -6.66 10.84 21.20
N LEU A 33 -5.76 9.91 20.86
CA LEU A 33 -4.67 9.45 21.73
C LEU A 33 -3.35 9.52 20.96
N TYR A 34 -2.37 10.22 21.50
CA TYR A 34 -1.02 10.35 20.93
C TYR A 34 0.02 10.56 22.03
N ARG A 35 1.31 10.51 21.67
CA ARG A 35 2.42 10.66 22.62
C ARG A 35 2.82 12.13 22.78
N GLY A 36 2.89 12.59 24.03
CA GLY A 36 3.54 13.84 24.44
C GLY A 36 3.06 15.12 23.77
N GLU A 37 3.88 16.17 23.89
CA GLU A 37 3.70 17.47 23.24
C GLU A 37 4.79 17.65 22.19
N LEU A 38 4.56 17.08 21.01
CA LEU A 38 5.45 17.27 19.86
C LEU A 38 5.17 18.62 19.18
N PRO A 39 6.18 19.24 18.55
CA PRO A 39 5.99 20.50 17.86
C PRO A 39 5.02 20.35 16.69
N SER A 40 4.32 21.44 16.38
CA SER A 40 3.58 21.54 15.12
C SER A 40 4.57 21.47 13.96
N ILE A 41 4.25 20.63 12.99
CA ILE A 41 5.06 20.39 11.80
C ILE A 41 4.11 20.30 10.61
N GLN A 42 4.51 20.86 9.48
CA GLN A 42 3.68 20.82 8.28
C GLN A 42 3.51 19.36 7.84
N SER A 43 2.26 18.89 7.86
CA SER A 43 1.90 17.53 7.50
C SER A 43 1.45 17.40 6.05
N ARG A 44 1.87 16.32 5.42
CA ARG A 44 1.56 15.99 4.03
C ARG A 44 0.95 14.59 3.98
N GLY A 45 -0.25 14.48 3.42
CA GLY A 45 -0.90 13.20 3.12
C GLY A 45 -0.76 12.87 1.65
N ILE A 46 -0.48 11.62 1.31
CA ILE A 46 -0.41 11.15 -0.08
C ILE A 46 -1.54 10.15 -0.30
N ILE A 47 -2.41 10.44 -1.25
CA ILE A 47 -3.60 9.62 -1.52
C ILE A 47 -3.63 9.13 -2.96
N SER A 48 -4.27 7.98 -3.15
CA SER A 48 -4.55 7.44 -4.46
C SER A 48 -5.72 6.45 -4.42
N SER A 49 -6.43 6.34 -5.53
CA SER A 49 -7.35 5.22 -5.77
C SER A 49 -6.58 3.90 -5.81
N ARG A 50 -7.27 2.78 -5.56
CA ARG A 50 -6.63 1.47 -5.58
C ARG A 50 -5.94 1.20 -6.92
N LEU A 51 -4.75 0.64 -6.85
CA LEU A 51 -3.97 0.24 -8.02
C LEU A 51 -4.59 -0.95 -8.73
N LYS A 52 -4.27 -1.07 -10.02
CA LYS A 52 -4.53 -2.31 -10.77
C LYS A 52 -3.33 -3.23 -10.57
N HIS A 53 -3.63 -4.52 -10.54
CA HIS A 53 -2.60 -5.56 -10.58
C HIS A 53 -2.35 -5.98 -12.04
N PRO A 54 -1.11 -6.42 -12.38
CA PRO A 54 0.03 -6.53 -11.48
C PRO A 54 0.67 -5.17 -11.12
N LEU A 55 1.24 -5.06 -9.93
CA LEU A 55 1.82 -3.79 -9.45
C LEU A 55 3.03 -3.36 -10.27
N TYR A 56 3.82 -4.30 -10.80
CA TYR A 56 4.97 -3.98 -11.63
C TYR A 56 4.62 -3.31 -12.98
N ASP A 57 3.33 -3.26 -13.36
CA ASP A 57 2.85 -2.47 -14.51
C ASP A 57 2.52 -1.01 -14.14
N GLN A 58 2.59 -0.66 -12.86
CA GLN A 58 2.22 0.65 -12.33
C GLN A 58 3.46 1.53 -12.05
N LEU A 59 4.60 1.31 -12.71
CA LEU A 59 5.87 2.01 -12.44
C LEU A 59 5.74 3.54 -12.39
N PRO A 60 5.02 4.22 -13.31
CA PRO A 60 4.89 5.67 -13.23
C PRO A 60 4.19 6.17 -11.95
N TRP A 61 3.30 5.36 -11.38
CA TRP A 61 2.67 5.67 -10.10
C TRP A 61 3.68 5.58 -8.95
N PHE A 62 4.55 4.56 -8.99
CA PHE A 62 5.62 4.40 -8.00
C PHE A 62 6.67 5.50 -8.10
N ALA A 63 7.03 5.91 -9.32
CA ALA A 63 7.91 7.05 -9.56
C ALA A 63 7.35 8.33 -8.92
N ALA A 64 6.09 8.66 -9.19
CA ALA A 64 5.42 9.84 -8.62
C ALA A 64 5.34 9.77 -7.08
N LEU A 65 5.04 8.59 -6.52
CA LEU A 65 5.06 8.40 -5.06
C LEU A 65 6.47 8.64 -4.49
N ASN A 66 7.50 8.08 -5.12
CA ASN A 66 8.88 8.21 -4.67
C ASN A 66 9.36 9.67 -4.74
N GLU A 67 9.04 10.40 -5.81
CA GLU A 67 9.33 11.83 -5.93
C GLU A 67 8.71 12.64 -4.77
N CYS A 68 7.44 12.40 -4.44
CA CYS A 68 6.79 13.03 -3.28
C CYS A 68 7.49 12.74 -1.96
N LEU A 69 7.88 11.49 -1.74
CA LEU A 69 8.55 11.07 -0.49
C LEU A 69 9.95 11.67 -0.38
N VAL A 70 10.70 11.73 -1.48
CA VAL A 70 12.01 12.40 -1.53
C VAL A 70 11.85 13.88 -1.24
N GLN A 71 10.90 14.56 -1.89
CA GLN A 71 10.64 15.98 -1.66
C GLN A 71 10.25 16.26 -0.20
N ALA A 72 9.35 15.47 0.37
CA ALA A 72 8.91 15.63 1.75
C ALA A 72 10.06 15.39 2.74
N SER A 73 10.93 14.42 2.45
CA SER A 73 12.14 14.16 3.24
C SER A 73 13.09 15.36 3.24
N GLN A 74 13.33 15.96 2.07
CA GLN A 74 14.20 17.14 1.92
C GLN A 74 13.62 18.38 2.62
N GLN A 75 12.30 18.52 2.62
CA GLN A 75 11.59 19.62 3.27
C GLN A 75 11.33 19.40 4.76
N THR A 76 11.82 18.29 5.34
CA THR A 76 11.58 17.91 6.74
C THR A 76 10.10 17.89 7.11
N GLN A 77 9.23 17.51 6.18
CA GLN A 77 7.78 17.46 6.40
C GLN A 77 7.37 16.16 7.09
N LEU A 78 6.28 16.21 7.86
CA LEU A 78 5.65 15.01 8.40
C LEU A 78 4.79 14.35 7.32
N ILE A 79 5.13 13.12 6.93
CA ILE A 79 4.24 12.30 6.13
C ILE A 79 3.17 11.70 7.04
N LEU A 80 1.90 11.97 6.74
CA LEU A 80 0.76 11.30 7.36
C LEU A 80 0.28 10.16 6.48
N THR A 81 0.02 9.02 7.09
CA THR A 81 -0.59 7.87 6.43
C THR A 81 -1.64 7.23 7.34
N ALA A 82 -2.51 6.39 6.76
CA ALA A 82 -3.48 5.63 7.52
C ALA A 82 -3.49 4.18 7.04
N PRO A 83 -3.54 3.17 7.93
CA PRO A 83 -3.59 1.78 7.52
C PRO A 83 -4.74 1.50 6.55
N GLN A 84 -4.50 0.59 5.60
CA GLN A 84 -5.46 0.18 4.55
C GLN A 84 -5.77 1.24 3.49
N THR A 85 -5.10 2.39 3.47
CA THR A 85 -5.07 3.24 2.27
C THR A 85 -4.13 2.62 1.23
N THR A 86 -4.33 2.98 -0.04
CA THR A 86 -3.51 2.47 -1.15
C THR A 86 -2.02 2.74 -0.94
N THR A 87 -1.66 3.91 -0.40
CA THR A 87 -0.27 4.37 -0.29
C THR A 87 0.45 3.86 0.95
N HIS A 88 -0.29 3.37 1.97
CA HIS A 88 0.25 3.09 3.30
C HIS A 88 1.45 2.14 3.32
N GLU A 89 1.30 0.96 2.73
CA GLU A 89 2.37 -0.05 2.76
C GLU A 89 3.63 0.40 2.01
N PHE A 90 3.44 1.19 0.94
CA PHE A 90 4.54 1.70 0.13
C PHE A 90 5.29 2.82 0.85
N ILE A 91 4.58 3.72 1.53
CA ILE A 91 5.17 4.75 2.37
C ILE A 91 5.98 4.09 3.51
N GLN A 92 5.40 3.11 4.21
CA GLN A 92 6.09 2.41 5.30
C GLN A 92 7.36 1.70 4.82
N ALA A 93 7.29 0.98 3.70
CA ALA A 93 8.45 0.29 3.14
C ALA A 93 9.59 1.24 2.75
N ARG A 94 9.25 2.47 2.32
CA ARG A 94 10.21 3.48 1.89
C ARG A 94 10.81 4.30 3.04
N GLN A 95 10.09 4.40 4.16
CA GLN A 95 10.54 5.16 5.34
C GLN A 95 11.93 4.74 5.80
N GLN A 96 12.23 3.43 5.79
CA GLN A 96 13.54 2.94 6.22
C GLN A 96 14.69 3.40 5.32
N LYS A 97 14.43 3.64 4.03
CA LYS A 97 15.45 4.07 3.07
C LYS A 97 15.65 5.59 3.07
N LEU A 98 14.56 6.37 3.16
CA LEU A 98 14.61 7.83 3.08
C LEU A 98 14.65 8.55 4.44
N ALA A 99 14.38 7.84 5.54
CA ALA A 99 14.42 8.37 6.91
C ALA A 99 13.55 9.62 7.15
N PHE A 100 12.46 9.81 6.40
CA PHE A 100 11.50 10.89 6.65
C PHE A 100 10.65 10.64 7.91
N THR A 101 10.16 11.73 8.50
CA THR A 101 9.24 11.69 9.64
C THR A 101 7.88 11.15 9.20
N LEU A 102 7.42 10.08 9.83
CA LEU A 102 6.14 9.42 9.53
C LEU A 102 5.22 9.44 10.76
N GLY A 103 3.95 9.77 10.54
CA GLY A 103 2.88 9.63 11.51
C GLY A 103 1.77 8.75 10.97
N THR A 104 1.44 7.66 11.67
CA THR A 104 0.36 6.75 11.31
C THR A 104 -0.91 7.07 12.07
N ILE A 105 -2.01 7.28 11.34
CA ILE A 105 -3.33 7.55 11.92
C ILE A 105 -4.14 6.26 11.95
N HIS A 106 -4.29 5.68 13.14
CA HIS A 106 -5.12 4.50 13.36
C HIS A 106 -6.55 4.91 13.70
N CYS A 107 -7.49 4.58 12.82
CA CYS A 107 -8.87 5.04 12.90
C CYS A 107 -9.79 3.97 13.48
N TYR A 108 -10.58 4.31 14.49
CA TYR A 108 -11.52 3.42 15.16
C TYR A 108 -12.94 4.00 15.09
N SER A 109 -13.82 3.36 14.32
CA SER A 109 -15.24 3.71 14.26
C SER A 109 -16.08 3.04 15.35
N ASN A 110 -15.64 1.88 15.84
CA ASN A 110 -16.38 1.06 16.80
C ASN A 110 -15.94 1.39 18.24
N PRO A 111 -16.86 1.79 19.15
CA PRO A 111 -16.54 2.13 20.53
C PRO A 111 -15.89 0.99 21.34
N THR A 112 -16.29 -0.26 21.12
CA THR A 112 -15.69 -1.43 21.80
C THR A 112 -14.24 -1.63 21.38
N LYS A 113 -13.94 -1.53 20.08
CA LYS A 113 -12.55 -1.61 19.58
C LYS A 113 -11.71 -0.43 20.08
N TRP A 114 -12.31 0.76 20.18
CA TRP A 114 -11.67 1.93 20.77
C TRP A 114 -11.33 1.71 22.25
N ALA A 115 -12.29 1.26 23.06
CA ALA A 115 -12.07 0.94 24.48
C ALA A 115 -10.99 -0.13 24.69
N ALA A 116 -10.93 -1.13 23.82
CA ALA A 116 -9.88 -2.15 23.87
C ALA A 116 -8.48 -1.57 23.57
N ILE A 117 -8.36 -0.69 22.57
CA ILE A 117 -7.03 -0.17 22.17
C ILE A 117 -6.50 0.89 23.12
N ILE A 118 -7.35 1.71 23.75
CA ILE A 118 -6.90 2.72 24.73
C ILE A 118 -6.26 2.08 25.97
N ASN A 119 -6.59 0.83 26.29
CA ASN A 119 -5.98 0.08 27.38
C ASN A 119 -4.61 -0.52 26.99
N LYS A 120 -4.30 -0.59 25.70
CA LYS A 120 -3.03 -1.14 25.16
C LYS A 120 -2.51 -0.32 23.96
N PRO A 121 -2.33 1.00 24.10
CA PRO A 121 -2.05 1.89 22.99
C PRO A 121 -0.66 1.67 22.36
N GLN A 122 0.30 1.15 23.12
CA GLN A 122 1.65 0.81 22.67
C GLN A 122 1.69 -0.22 21.53
N SER A 123 0.62 -1.00 21.34
CA SER A 123 0.52 -1.96 20.23
C SER A 123 0.32 -1.29 18.86
N LYS A 124 -0.01 0.01 18.84
CA LYS A 124 -0.25 0.78 17.61
C LYS A 124 0.52 2.09 17.57
N LEU A 125 0.68 2.75 18.71
CA LEU A 125 1.48 3.97 18.81
C LEU A 125 2.95 3.57 18.98
N SER A 126 3.64 3.35 17.87
CA SER A 126 5.04 2.91 17.84
C SER A 126 6.00 4.07 17.58
N ALA A 127 5.62 5.01 16.72
CA ALA A 127 6.37 6.20 16.36
C ALA A 127 5.89 7.44 17.13
N PRO A 128 6.69 8.53 17.19
CA PRO A 128 6.33 9.74 17.91
C PRO A 128 5.03 10.39 17.41
N TYR A 129 4.84 10.47 16.09
CA TYR A 129 3.71 11.15 15.46
C TYR A 129 2.51 10.22 15.17
N ASP A 130 2.52 8.99 15.70
CA ASP A 130 1.38 8.09 15.59
C ASP A 130 0.19 8.62 16.41
N VAL A 131 -1.02 8.41 15.89
CA VAL A 131 -2.26 8.90 16.50
C VAL A 131 -3.32 7.81 16.42
N LEU A 132 -4.04 7.58 17.53
CA LEU A 132 -5.32 6.87 17.49
C LEU A 132 -6.44 7.89 17.41
N ALA A 133 -7.32 7.76 16.42
CA ALA A 133 -8.50 8.58 16.26
C ALA A 133 -9.75 7.73 16.54
N GLY A 134 -10.52 8.12 17.55
CA GLY A 134 -11.68 7.36 18.03
C GLY A 134 -12.99 7.64 17.30
N PRO A 135 -14.10 7.07 17.82
CA PRO A 135 -15.42 7.23 17.25
C PRO A 135 -15.93 8.68 17.40
N ILE A 136 -16.94 9.05 16.60
CA ILE A 136 -17.57 10.36 16.72
C ILE A 136 -18.38 10.43 18.03
N VAL A 137 -18.29 11.55 18.73
CA VAL A 137 -19.06 11.81 19.95
C VAL A 137 -20.23 12.72 19.58
N ASN A 138 -21.44 12.35 20.02
CA ASN A 138 -22.69 13.05 19.73
C ASN A 138 -23.11 13.01 18.25
N ALA A 139 -23.20 11.82 17.66
CA ALA A 139 -24.09 11.67 16.52
C ALA A 139 -25.52 11.80 17.06
N THR A 140 -26.14 12.99 16.97
CA THR A 140 -27.59 13.07 17.00
C THR A 140 -28.12 12.02 16.04
N ALA A 141 -29.12 11.26 16.49
CA ALA A 141 -29.76 10.18 15.74
C ALA A 141 -30.59 10.72 14.56
N THR A 142 -29.97 11.55 13.72
CA THR A 142 -30.46 12.11 12.47
C THR A 142 -29.45 11.91 11.34
N THR A 143 -28.62 10.87 11.41
CA THR A 143 -28.31 10.18 10.17
C THR A 143 -29.51 9.32 9.84
N ASN A 144 -30.46 9.92 9.11
CA ASN A 144 -31.31 9.17 8.20
C ASN A 144 -30.46 8.05 7.56
N ASN A 145 -31.06 6.88 7.36
CA ASN A 145 -30.52 5.71 6.65
C ASN A 145 -30.16 6.03 5.18
N ILE A 146 -29.45 7.13 4.92
CA ILE A 146 -28.90 7.52 3.64
C ILE A 146 -27.61 6.71 3.50
N ASN A 147 -27.76 5.52 2.92
CA ASN A 147 -26.72 4.71 2.28
C ASN A 147 -25.30 4.93 2.84
N LEU A 148 -25.00 4.30 3.98
CA LEU A 148 -23.64 4.15 4.52
C LEU A 148 -22.64 3.58 3.49
N SER A 149 -23.15 2.89 2.46
CA SER A 149 -22.41 2.33 1.32
C SER A 149 -21.74 3.38 0.43
N ASN A 150 -22.24 4.62 0.35
CA ASN A 150 -21.70 5.67 -0.51
C ASN A 150 -20.77 6.65 0.21
N ARG A 151 -20.50 6.43 1.50
CA ARG A 151 -19.63 7.32 2.27
C ARG A 151 -18.16 6.87 2.17
N PRO A 152 -17.22 7.80 1.93
CA PRO A 152 -15.80 7.48 1.96
C PRO A 152 -15.40 6.86 3.30
N ALA A 153 -14.45 5.92 3.26
CA ALA A 153 -14.00 5.20 4.45
C ALA A 153 -13.47 6.19 5.50
N LEU A 154 -13.69 5.89 6.79
CA LEU A 154 -13.29 6.77 7.89
C LEU A 154 -11.82 7.18 7.81
N ARG A 155 -10.93 6.23 7.48
CA ARG A 155 -9.48 6.48 7.34
C ARG A 155 -9.16 7.54 6.29
N ASP A 156 -9.86 7.54 5.16
CA ASP A 156 -9.61 8.48 4.06
C ASP A 156 -10.07 9.87 4.47
N ARG A 157 -11.23 9.96 5.12
CA ARG A 157 -11.76 11.23 5.66
C ARG A 157 -10.81 11.82 6.70
N ILE A 158 -10.34 11.02 7.66
CA ILE A 158 -9.44 11.51 8.71
C ILE A 158 -8.09 11.89 8.10
N LEU A 159 -7.50 11.05 7.26
CA LEU A 159 -6.22 11.36 6.62
C LEU A 159 -6.30 12.66 5.82
N ILE A 160 -7.30 12.77 4.94
CA ILE A 160 -7.48 13.95 4.10
C ILE A 160 -7.72 15.17 4.98
N ALA A 161 -8.64 15.12 5.95
CA ALA A 161 -8.93 16.24 6.82
C ALA A 161 -7.72 16.69 7.66
N SER A 162 -6.88 15.75 8.11
CA SER A 162 -5.81 15.99 9.07
C SER A 162 -4.52 16.52 8.45
N ALA A 163 -4.23 16.24 7.18
CA ALA A 163 -3.01 16.75 6.57
C ALA A 163 -3.14 18.22 6.13
N ASN A 164 -2.06 19.00 6.29
CA ASN A 164 -2.00 20.38 5.79
C ASN A 164 -1.93 20.44 4.27
N ILE A 165 -1.23 19.50 3.64
CA ILE A 165 -1.09 19.37 2.19
C ILE A 165 -1.52 17.95 1.79
N ILE A 166 -2.24 17.82 0.68
CA ILE A 166 -2.60 16.55 0.08
C ILE A 166 -1.98 16.44 -1.32
N ASP A 167 -1.10 15.46 -1.50
CA ASP A 167 -0.64 15.04 -2.82
C ASP A 167 -1.56 13.92 -3.34
N VAL A 168 -2.10 14.12 -4.54
CA VAL A 168 -3.02 13.21 -5.20
C VAL A 168 -2.28 12.55 -6.36
N LEU A 169 -1.98 11.25 -6.24
CA LEU A 169 -1.26 10.52 -7.30
C LEU A 169 -2.20 10.19 -8.47
N GLN A 170 -3.30 9.51 -8.17
CA GLN A 170 -4.23 9.04 -9.19
C GLN A 170 -5.62 8.85 -8.61
N LEU A 171 -6.63 9.37 -9.32
CA LEU A 171 -8.04 9.16 -9.01
C LEU A 171 -8.73 8.45 -10.17
N ARG A 172 -9.57 7.47 -9.86
CA ARG A 172 -10.51 6.89 -10.83
C ARG A 172 -11.68 7.86 -11.03
N ASN A 173 -12.34 7.77 -12.18
CA ASN A 173 -13.62 8.43 -12.41
C ASN A 173 -14.59 8.07 -11.27
N ASN A 174 -15.31 9.07 -10.76
CA ASN A 174 -16.26 8.93 -9.65
C ASN A 174 -15.64 8.39 -8.34
N SER A 175 -14.35 8.66 -8.11
CA SER A 175 -13.71 8.29 -6.84
C SER A 175 -14.38 8.98 -5.66
N PHE A 176 -14.67 8.21 -4.61
CA PHE A 176 -15.15 8.70 -3.32
C PHE A 176 -14.19 9.67 -2.63
N LEU A 177 -12.94 9.78 -3.09
CA LEU A 177 -11.98 10.76 -2.59
C LEU A 177 -12.24 12.18 -3.13
N ILE A 178 -12.89 12.32 -4.30
CA ILE A 178 -13.09 13.63 -4.95
C ILE A 178 -13.87 14.60 -4.06
N PRO A 179 -15.03 14.23 -3.46
CA PRO A 179 -15.76 15.16 -2.60
C PRO A 179 -14.94 15.62 -1.39
N LEU A 180 -14.10 14.74 -0.82
CA LEU A 180 -13.26 15.08 0.33
C LEU A 180 -12.17 16.12 0.00
N LEU A 181 -11.76 16.18 -1.27
CA LEU A 181 -10.76 17.16 -1.73
C LEU A 181 -11.38 18.52 -2.02
N GLN A 182 -12.67 18.57 -2.37
CA GLN A 182 -13.40 19.82 -2.60
C GLN A 182 -13.59 20.62 -1.31
N ASP A 183 -13.65 19.94 -0.16
CA ASP A 183 -13.70 20.57 1.16
C ASP A 183 -12.35 21.20 1.58
N LYS A 184 -11.28 21.01 0.78
CA LYS A 184 -9.96 21.59 1.04
C LYS A 184 -9.68 22.81 0.17
N PRO A 185 -8.99 23.83 0.72
CA PRO A 185 -8.46 24.93 -0.07
C PRO A 185 -7.61 24.41 -1.23
N THR A 186 -7.80 24.99 -2.43
CA THR A 186 -7.11 24.53 -3.66
C THR A 186 -5.58 24.57 -3.53
N ASN A 187 -5.02 25.53 -2.79
CA ASN A 187 -3.57 25.62 -2.55
C ASN A 187 -3.01 24.52 -1.62
N GLN A 188 -3.87 23.75 -0.96
CA GLN A 188 -3.52 22.62 -0.10
C GLN A 188 -3.66 21.27 -0.81
N VAL A 189 -4.13 21.24 -2.05
CA VAL A 189 -4.29 20.01 -2.84
C VAL A 189 -3.41 20.09 -4.08
N ARG A 190 -2.54 19.09 -4.26
CA ARG A 190 -1.61 19.01 -5.39
C ARG A 190 -1.91 17.75 -6.18
N TYR A 191 -2.33 17.93 -7.43
CA TYR A 191 -2.52 16.82 -8.36
C TYR A 191 -1.20 16.55 -9.07
N LEU A 192 -0.66 15.34 -8.89
CA LEU A 192 0.59 14.97 -9.52
C LEU A 192 0.36 14.40 -10.91
N GLN A 193 1.29 14.69 -11.80
CA GLN A 193 1.32 14.11 -13.13
C GLN A 193 1.93 12.71 -13.08
N VAL A 194 1.08 11.69 -12.90
CA VAL A 194 1.51 10.29 -13.11
C VAL A 194 1.64 10.08 -14.61
N LYS A 195 2.87 9.90 -15.09
CA LYS A 195 3.15 9.67 -16.51
C LYS A 195 2.36 8.44 -16.97
N THR A 196 1.70 8.53 -18.12
CA THR A 196 1.10 7.33 -18.73
C THR A 196 2.23 6.42 -19.21
N PRO A 197 2.18 5.09 -18.97
CA PRO A 197 3.15 4.19 -19.57
C PRO A 197 3.18 4.38 -21.08
N THR A 198 4.35 4.74 -21.63
CA THR A 198 4.52 5.01 -23.07
C THR A 198 4.32 3.74 -23.91
N THR A 199 4.51 2.58 -23.28
CA THR A 199 4.38 1.27 -23.90
C THR A 199 3.15 0.59 -23.32
N ARG A 200 2.07 0.48 -24.11
CA ARG A 200 1.02 -0.48 -23.77
C ARG A 200 1.68 -1.86 -23.72
N ALA A 201 1.50 -2.58 -22.61
CA ALA A 201 1.83 -4.00 -22.56
C ALA A 201 1.20 -4.66 -23.79
N ILE A 202 2.03 -5.22 -24.66
CA ILE A 202 1.55 -5.99 -25.79
C ILE A 202 0.78 -7.15 -25.18
N LYS A 203 -0.55 -7.13 -25.32
CA LYS A 203 -1.34 -8.33 -25.06
C LYS A 203 -0.83 -9.36 -26.04
N LEU A 204 -0.01 -10.29 -25.56
CA LEU A 204 0.30 -11.50 -26.29
C LEU A 204 -1.05 -12.11 -26.61
N GLN A 205 -1.42 -12.10 -27.90
CA GLN A 205 -2.58 -12.85 -28.35
C GLN A 205 -2.32 -14.31 -27.98
N PRO A 206 -3.34 -15.04 -27.47
CA PRO A 206 -3.21 -16.48 -27.30
C PRO A 206 -2.63 -17.05 -28.58
N PHE A 207 -1.52 -17.77 -28.46
CA PHE A 207 -0.92 -18.42 -29.61
C PHE A 207 -1.85 -19.57 -30.01
N ASN A 208 -2.86 -19.28 -30.82
CA ASN A 208 -3.80 -20.25 -31.38
C ASN A 208 -3.10 -21.02 -32.50
N SER A 209 -2.08 -21.77 -32.13
CA SER A 209 -1.43 -22.72 -33.01
C SER A 209 -1.95 -24.10 -32.67
N THR A 210 -2.75 -24.66 -33.57
CA THR A 210 -3.02 -26.09 -33.66
C THR A 210 -1.80 -26.89 -34.12
N ARG A 211 -0.63 -26.27 -34.34
CA ARG A 211 0.59 -27.03 -34.64
C ARG A 211 0.98 -27.87 -33.45
N THR A 212 1.09 -29.16 -33.70
CA THR A 212 1.84 -30.10 -32.87
C THR A 212 3.22 -29.50 -32.59
N ILE A 213 3.51 -29.25 -31.32
CA ILE A 213 4.86 -28.84 -30.89
C ILE A 213 5.72 -30.10 -31.01
N THR A 214 6.54 -30.18 -32.06
CA THR A 214 7.58 -31.21 -32.15
C THR A 214 8.67 -30.87 -31.13
N PHE A 215 8.85 -31.72 -30.13
CA PHE A 215 9.95 -31.55 -29.18
C PHE A 215 11.28 -31.85 -29.87
N PRO A 216 12.36 -31.15 -29.51
CA PRO A 216 13.70 -31.49 -30.00
C PRO A 216 14.08 -32.93 -29.65
N ASP A 217 14.91 -33.58 -30.46
CA ASP A 217 15.31 -34.99 -30.26
C ASP A 217 16.02 -35.26 -28.92
N TRP A 218 16.62 -34.23 -28.32
CA TRP A 218 17.23 -34.31 -27.00
C TRP A 218 16.20 -34.34 -25.86
N PHE A 219 14.96 -33.92 -26.10
CA PHE A 219 13.89 -33.94 -25.10
C PHE A 219 13.31 -35.36 -24.99
N THR A 220 13.63 -36.04 -23.90
CA THR A 220 13.12 -37.38 -23.59
C THR A 220 12.27 -37.30 -22.33
N CYS A 221 10.98 -37.61 -22.43
CA CYS A 221 10.03 -37.49 -21.31
C CYS A 221 10.46 -38.24 -20.03
N GLU A 222 11.34 -39.24 -20.15
CA GLU A 222 11.89 -40.01 -19.04
C GLU A 222 12.87 -39.20 -18.17
N ASN A 223 13.54 -38.20 -18.75
CA ASN A 223 14.62 -37.43 -18.13
C ASN A 223 14.20 -36.04 -17.63
N TYR A 224 12.95 -35.63 -17.86
CA TYR A 224 12.47 -34.30 -17.51
C TYR A 224 11.21 -34.36 -16.64
N LEU A 225 11.07 -33.37 -15.74
CA LEU A 225 9.88 -33.13 -14.95
C LEU A 225 9.20 -31.85 -15.44
N GLY A 226 7.87 -31.89 -15.57
CA GLY A 226 7.07 -30.69 -15.81
C GLY A 226 6.86 -29.90 -14.52
N HIS A 227 6.96 -28.58 -14.60
CA HIS A 227 6.61 -27.66 -13.52
C HIS A 227 5.69 -26.57 -14.06
N TRP A 228 4.62 -26.26 -13.33
CA TRP A 228 3.78 -25.10 -13.58
C TRP A 228 3.58 -24.32 -12.28
N THR A 229 3.45 -23.02 -12.43
CA THR A 229 3.08 -22.12 -11.33
C THR A 229 2.00 -21.17 -11.80
N ARG A 230 1.14 -20.76 -10.87
CA ARG A 230 0.18 -19.68 -11.13
C ARG A 230 0.93 -18.35 -11.14
N ASP A 231 0.47 -17.43 -11.97
CA ASP A 231 0.90 -16.04 -11.87
C ASP A 231 0.55 -15.49 -10.47
N CYS A 232 1.50 -14.79 -9.87
CA CYS A 232 1.36 -14.22 -8.54
C CYS A 232 1.99 -12.84 -8.50
N ASP A 233 1.16 -11.83 -8.28
CA ASP A 233 1.67 -10.49 -8.02
C ASP A 233 2.20 -10.39 -6.59
N GLY A 234 3.42 -9.88 -6.46
CA GLY A 234 4.15 -9.91 -5.20
C GLY A 234 5.64 -10.14 -5.34
N PRO A 235 6.35 -10.14 -4.20
CA PRO A 235 7.75 -10.51 -4.13
C PRO A 235 7.93 -11.97 -4.57
N TRP A 236 9.15 -12.32 -5.01
CA TRP A 236 9.51 -13.72 -5.16
C TRP A 236 9.51 -14.48 -3.82
N PRO A 237 9.52 -15.83 -3.81
CA PRO A 237 9.41 -16.61 -2.57
C PRO A 237 10.54 -16.35 -1.56
N ASP A 238 11.74 -16.04 -2.04
CA ASP A 238 12.94 -15.71 -1.27
C ASP A 238 13.15 -14.20 -1.08
N GLU A 239 12.17 -13.39 -1.49
CA GLU A 239 12.22 -11.94 -1.41
C GLU A 239 11.22 -11.41 -0.38
N THR A 240 11.64 -10.41 0.40
CA THR A 240 10.72 -9.74 1.32
C THR A 240 9.81 -8.76 0.59
N ARG A 241 8.57 -8.60 1.07
CA ARG A 241 7.61 -7.62 0.53
C ARG A 241 8.21 -6.20 0.49
N GLN A 242 8.98 -5.84 1.52
CA GLN A 242 9.60 -4.52 1.61
C GLN A 242 10.71 -4.34 0.57
N HIS A 243 11.53 -5.37 0.31
CA HIS A 243 12.57 -5.29 -0.70
C HIS A 243 11.95 -5.08 -2.09
N TRP A 244 10.95 -5.87 -2.44
CA TRP A 244 10.23 -5.75 -3.71
C TRP A 244 9.58 -4.38 -3.91
N ILE A 245 8.90 -3.87 -2.87
CA ILE A 245 8.30 -2.53 -2.91
C ILE A 245 9.38 -1.46 -3.16
N ASN A 246 10.55 -1.59 -2.55
CA ASN A 246 11.63 -0.65 -2.80
C ASN A 246 12.14 -0.75 -4.24
N GLN A 247 12.25 -1.95 -4.82
CA GLN A 247 12.57 -2.09 -6.25
C GLN A 247 11.52 -1.41 -7.15
N LEU A 248 10.22 -1.54 -6.83
CA LEU A 248 9.14 -0.84 -7.56
C LEU A 248 9.30 0.68 -7.48
N LEU A 249 9.60 1.22 -6.29
CA LEU A 249 9.81 2.66 -6.05
C LEU A 249 11.11 3.20 -6.66
N ASP A 250 12.12 2.34 -6.82
CA ASP A 250 13.39 2.64 -7.48
C ASP A 250 13.34 2.38 -8.99
N GLU A 251 12.19 1.95 -9.54
CA GLU A 251 11.99 1.60 -10.94
C GLU A 251 13.03 0.58 -11.46
N LEU A 252 13.45 -0.35 -10.59
CA LEU A 252 14.48 -1.33 -10.92
C LEU A 252 13.89 -2.41 -11.83
N PRO A 253 14.61 -2.84 -12.90
CA PRO A 253 14.15 -3.92 -13.79
C PRO A 253 13.78 -5.22 -13.06
N GLN A 254 14.42 -5.46 -11.91
CA GLN A 254 14.19 -6.59 -11.03
C GLN A 254 12.74 -6.64 -10.54
N SER A 255 12.07 -5.51 -10.29
CA SER A 255 10.69 -5.53 -9.78
C SER A 255 9.68 -6.14 -10.77
N ASN A 256 10.05 -6.31 -12.04
CA ASN A 256 9.21 -6.91 -13.07
C ASN A 256 9.21 -8.44 -12.94
N HIS A 257 8.13 -8.97 -12.37
CA HIS A 257 7.94 -10.39 -12.10
C HIS A 257 7.06 -11.09 -13.15
N THR A 258 7.08 -10.61 -14.41
CA THR A 258 6.41 -11.30 -15.52
C THR A 258 6.88 -12.75 -15.68
N ALA A 259 6.09 -13.58 -16.35
CA ALA A 259 6.42 -14.98 -16.62
C ALA A 259 7.80 -15.16 -17.29
N LEU A 260 8.14 -14.29 -18.25
CA LEU A 260 9.44 -14.32 -18.93
C LEU A 260 10.60 -14.01 -17.98
N ASN A 261 10.47 -13.00 -17.12
CA ASN A 261 11.50 -12.66 -16.15
C ASN A 261 11.63 -13.72 -15.05
N THR A 262 10.52 -14.35 -14.67
CA THR A 262 10.54 -15.52 -13.78
C THR A 262 11.33 -16.67 -14.41
N LEU A 263 11.10 -16.98 -15.69
CA LEU A 263 11.87 -18.01 -16.40
C LEU A 263 13.36 -17.66 -16.50
N ARG A 264 13.68 -16.40 -16.85
CA ARG A 264 15.07 -15.91 -16.87
C ARG A 264 15.75 -16.06 -15.52
N ARG A 265 15.04 -15.75 -14.43
CA ARG A 265 15.53 -15.92 -13.06
C ARG A 265 15.84 -17.37 -12.74
N ILE A 266 14.93 -18.29 -13.07
CA ILE A 266 15.11 -19.74 -12.85
C ILE A 266 16.32 -20.27 -13.63
N ILE A 267 16.47 -19.87 -14.90
CA ILE A 267 17.61 -20.27 -15.73
C ILE A 267 18.92 -19.74 -15.15
N ALA A 268 18.95 -18.46 -14.75
CA ALA A 268 20.14 -17.82 -14.20
C ALA A 268 20.54 -18.41 -12.83
N SER A 269 19.56 -18.67 -11.95
CA SER A 269 19.80 -19.24 -10.61
C SER A 269 20.00 -20.76 -10.63
N LYS A 270 19.60 -21.43 -11.71
CA LYS A 270 19.49 -22.89 -11.82
C LYS A 270 18.68 -23.52 -10.67
N THR A 271 17.76 -22.76 -10.08
CA THR A 271 17.06 -23.12 -8.85
C THR A 271 15.57 -22.78 -8.97
N LEU A 272 14.71 -23.73 -8.56
CA LEU A 272 13.28 -23.51 -8.37
C LEU A 272 12.97 -23.33 -6.89
N THR A 273 12.69 -22.10 -6.48
CA THR A 273 12.38 -21.78 -5.08
C THR A 273 10.91 -22.08 -4.77
N GLY A 274 10.68 -22.95 -3.78
CA GLY A 274 9.35 -23.27 -3.31
C GLY A 274 8.67 -22.09 -2.62
N ALA A 275 7.35 -21.98 -2.78
CA ALA A 275 6.54 -20.94 -2.15
C ALA A 275 5.41 -21.57 -1.34
N SER A 276 5.00 -20.89 -0.27
CA SER A 276 3.91 -21.39 0.59
C SER A 276 2.63 -20.56 0.51
N LYS A 277 2.66 -19.44 -0.22
CA LYS A 277 1.58 -18.43 -0.29
C LYS A 277 0.25 -19.01 -0.79
N THR A 278 0.30 -20.09 -1.58
CA THR A 278 -0.88 -20.74 -2.18
C THR A 278 -1.30 -22.03 -1.47
N ILE A 279 -0.60 -22.44 -0.40
CA ILE A 279 -0.81 -23.73 0.27
C ILE A 279 -1.19 -23.52 1.73
N ARG A 280 -2.22 -24.26 2.17
CA ARG A 280 -2.66 -24.26 3.56
C ARG A 280 -1.55 -24.86 4.44
N GLY A 281 -1.17 -24.18 5.51
CA GLY A 281 -0.13 -24.64 6.44
C GLY A 281 1.26 -24.04 6.20
N ALA A 282 1.41 -23.14 5.23
CA ALA A 282 2.63 -22.34 5.01
C ALA A 282 3.92 -23.16 4.72
N LEU A 283 3.80 -24.42 4.31
CA LEU A 283 4.94 -25.23 3.89
C LEU A 283 5.42 -24.78 2.49
N PRO A 284 6.71 -24.41 2.34
CA PRO A 284 7.25 -24.05 1.03
C PRO A 284 7.40 -25.32 0.18
N MET A 285 6.77 -25.34 -0.99
CA MET A 285 6.91 -26.45 -1.92
C MET A 285 6.90 -26.00 -3.37
N THR A 286 7.38 -26.89 -4.23
CA THR A 286 7.35 -26.80 -5.70
C THR A 286 6.67 -28.06 -6.22
N CYS A 287 5.74 -27.93 -7.16
CA CYS A 287 5.07 -29.07 -7.76
C CYS A 287 5.80 -29.52 -9.02
N PHE A 288 6.11 -30.80 -9.10
CA PHE A 288 6.62 -31.45 -10.29
C PHE A 288 5.66 -32.53 -10.75
N THR A 289 5.55 -32.74 -12.06
CA THR A 289 4.86 -33.89 -12.64
C THR A 289 5.81 -34.69 -13.54
N ARG A 290 5.66 -36.01 -13.54
CA ARG A 290 6.25 -36.89 -14.56
C ARG A 290 5.34 -37.07 -15.77
N VAL A 291 4.11 -36.54 -15.73
CA VAL A 291 3.16 -36.63 -16.84
C VAL A 291 3.74 -35.81 -18.01
N PRO A 292 4.02 -36.43 -19.17
CA PRO A 292 4.51 -35.72 -20.34
C PRO A 292 3.55 -34.62 -20.77
N ILE A 293 4.08 -33.49 -21.25
CA ILE A 293 3.27 -32.35 -21.72
C ILE A 293 2.32 -32.73 -22.87
N THR A 294 2.64 -33.76 -23.65
CA THR A 294 1.76 -34.32 -24.71
C THR A 294 0.49 -34.98 -24.16
N GLN A 295 0.44 -35.28 -22.87
CA GLN A 295 -0.71 -35.88 -22.19
C GLN A 295 -1.48 -34.87 -21.34
N TRP A 296 -1.11 -33.58 -21.38
CA TRP A 296 -1.83 -32.54 -20.65
C TRP A 296 -3.11 -32.18 -21.41
N SER A 297 -4.25 -32.19 -20.71
CA SER A 297 -5.52 -31.73 -21.28
C SER A 297 -5.46 -30.23 -21.55
N ALA A 298 -5.87 -29.81 -22.75
CA ALA A 298 -5.99 -28.40 -23.14
C ALA A 298 -7.07 -27.65 -22.34
#